data_AF-A0A072PPI8-F1
#
_entry.id   AF-A0A072PPI8-F1
#
_cell.length_a   1.000
_cell.length_b   1.000
_cell.length_c   1.000
_cell.angle_alpha   90.00
_cell.angle_beta   90.00
_cell.angle_gamma   90.00
#
_symmetry.space_group_name_H-M   'P 1'
#
loop_
_entity.id
_entity.type
_entity.pdbx_description
1 polymer ?
#
loop_
_entity_poly.entity_id
_entity_poly.type
_entity_poly.pdbx_seq_one_letter_code
_entity_poly.pdbx_strand_id
1 'polypeptide(L)'
;MAAQLKTPPTLSSKQASGVACSSSQLAARMPRNTPRAPRPSGWCYQPAHSPCSRREDLERAEDDPSVDVILESVNLDCLTNTPATSIWSYRQFYGPDAEKHASPRWHIGDNKPFGFSWFRLELSPMPKAWVERTGDNLLFYRQHDQGGHFAALELPKLLWADVEEFLKLDAVRARFRV
;
A
#
# COMPACT_ATOMS: atom_id res chain seq x y z
N MET A 1 9.92 6.88 30.60
CA MET A 1 9.11 5.66 30.86
C MET A 1 9.21 4.79 29.63
N ALA A 2 9.90 3.66 29.72
CA ALA A 2 10.08 2.73 28.60
C ALA A 2 8.72 2.10 28.25
N ALA A 3 8.27 2.31 27.02
CA ALA A 3 7.10 1.61 26.50
C ALA A 3 7.39 0.10 26.56
N GLN A 4 6.57 -0.64 27.29
CA GLN A 4 6.64 -2.10 27.34
C GLN A 4 6.63 -2.63 25.92
N LEU A 5 7.75 -3.20 25.48
CA LEU A 5 7.82 -4.07 24.32
C LEU A 5 6.94 -5.28 24.62
N LYS A 6 5.64 -5.18 24.33
CA LYS A 6 4.75 -6.34 24.22
C LYS A 6 5.47 -7.35 23.32
N THR A 7 5.53 -8.60 23.77
CA THR A 7 6.02 -9.74 23.00
C THR A 7 5.58 -9.64 21.55
N PRO A 8 6.47 -9.86 20.56
CA PRO A 8 6.11 -9.74 19.16
C PRO A 8 4.87 -10.60 18.89
N PRO A 9 3.85 -10.05 18.22
CA PRO A 9 2.61 -10.79 17.99
C PRO A 9 2.90 -12.06 17.20
N THR A 10 2.21 -13.14 17.54
CA THR A 10 2.35 -14.44 16.87
C THR A 10 1.86 -14.30 15.42
N LEU A 11 2.81 -14.25 14.48
CA LEU A 11 2.53 -14.13 13.05
C LEU A 11 2.19 -15.50 12.47
N SER A 12 1.24 -15.56 11.53
CA SER A 12 1.09 -16.77 10.72
C SER A 12 2.32 -16.98 9.83
N SER A 13 2.59 -18.22 9.41
CA SER A 13 3.73 -18.52 8.52
C SER A 13 3.69 -17.70 7.22
N LYS A 14 2.49 -17.47 6.68
CA LYS A 14 2.26 -16.64 5.48
C LYS A 14 2.58 -15.15 5.75
N GLN A 15 2.14 -14.62 6.88
CA GLN A 15 2.42 -13.23 7.27
C GLN A 15 3.91 -13.01 7.56
N ALA A 16 4.56 -13.97 8.23
CA ALA A 16 6.00 -13.94 8.49
C ALA A 16 6.80 -13.95 7.18
N SER A 17 6.43 -14.81 6.22
CA SER A 17 7.04 -14.83 4.89
C SER A 17 6.84 -13.51 4.13
N GLY A 18 5.65 -12.91 4.21
CA GLY A 18 5.38 -11.61 3.59
C GLY A 18 6.26 -10.49 4.17
N VAL A 19 6.35 -10.40 5.50
CA VAL A 19 7.18 -9.39 6.18
C VAL A 19 8.66 -9.56 5.83
N ALA A 20 9.16 -10.80 5.76
CA ALA A 20 10.52 -11.10 5.34
C ALA A 20 10.77 -10.70 3.87
N CYS A 21 9.83 -11.00 2.97
CA CYS A 21 9.90 -10.63 1.57
C CYS A 21 9.97 -9.10 1.40
N SER A 22 9.05 -8.36 2.03
CA SER A 22 9.05 -6.88 2.00
C SER A 22 10.33 -6.29 2.56
N SER A 23 10.83 -6.82 3.69
CA SER A 23 12.08 -6.37 4.30
C SER A 23 13.29 -6.58 3.36
N SER A 24 13.33 -7.70 2.64
CA SER A 24 14.38 -8.00 1.67
C SER A 24 14.31 -7.09 0.43
N GLN A 25 13.11 -6.77 -0.05
CA GLN A 25 12.90 -5.86 -1.17
C GLN A 25 13.29 -4.42 -0.81
N LEU A 26 12.91 -3.95 0.38
CA LEU A 26 13.28 -2.63 0.88
C LEU A 26 14.80 -2.47 1.01
N ALA A 27 15.48 -3.51 1.51
CA ALA A 27 16.94 -3.53 1.65
C ALA A 27 17.67 -3.59 0.30
N ALA A 28 17.10 -4.26 -0.70
CA ALA A 28 17.69 -4.35 -2.03
C ALA A 28 17.52 -3.07 -2.86
N ARG A 29 16.44 -2.30 -2.62
CA ARG A 29 16.03 -1.17 -3.48
C ARG A 29 16.29 0.22 -2.90
N MET A 30 16.54 0.35 -1.60
CA MET A 30 16.99 1.62 -1.02
C MET A 30 18.48 1.84 -1.36
N PRO A 31 18.85 2.83 -2.19
CA PRO A 31 20.26 3.10 -2.45
C PRO A 31 20.94 3.54 -1.15
N ARG A 32 22.16 3.03 -0.90
CA ARG A 32 22.99 3.31 0.28
C ARG A 32 23.28 4.80 0.54
N ASN A 33 22.85 5.70 -0.36
CA ASN A 33 22.82 7.15 -0.21
C ASN A 33 21.62 7.67 -1.00
N THR A 34 20.54 8.10 -0.35
CA THR A 34 19.48 8.85 -1.03
C THR A 34 19.91 10.32 -1.17
N PRO A 35 19.99 10.89 -2.39
CA PRO A 35 19.87 12.33 -2.52
C PRO A 35 18.46 12.70 -2.03
N ARG A 36 18.34 13.86 -1.35
CA ARG A 36 17.07 14.51 -0.97
C ARG A 36 15.91 14.18 -1.91
N ALA A 37 14.72 13.98 -1.34
CA ALA A 37 13.44 13.79 -2.03
C ALA A 37 13.43 14.37 -3.45
N PRO A 38 13.06 13.58 -4.48
CA PRO A 38 13.21 13.98 -5.87
C PRO A 38 12.55 15.34 -6.11
N ARG A 39 13.27 16.26 -6.76
CA ARG A 39 12.75 17.59 -7.06
C ARG A 39 11.56 17.44 -8.02
N PRO A 40 10.35 17.88 -7.65
CA PRO A 40 9.13 17.57 -8.40
C PRO A 40 9.07 18.19 -9.80
N SER A 41 9.89 19.21 -10.09
CA SER A 41 9.86 19.97 -11.34
C SER A 41 10.57 19.30 -12.54
N GLY A 42 11.21 18.14 -12.37
CA GLY A 42 12.07 17.53 -13.40
C GLY A 42 11.47 16.37 -14.20
N TRP A 43 10.35 15.78 -13.77
CA TRP A 43 9.95 14.44 -14.23
C TRP A 43 9.40 14.38 -15.67
N CYS A 44 8.87 15.49 -16.20
CA CYS A 44 8.42 15.58 -17.60
C CYS A 44 9.47 16.17 -18.55
N TYR A 45 10.53 16.79 -18.03
CA TYR A 45 11.60 17.43 -18.83
C TYR A 45 12.95 16.71 -18.74
N GLN A 46 13.15 15.82 -17.77
CA GLN A 46 14.19 14.82 -17.88
C GLN A 46 13.76 13.84 -18.96
N PRO A 47 14.64 13.55 -19.93
CA PRO A 47 14.27 12.72 -21.05
C PRO A 47 13.76 11.40 -20.49
N ALA A 48 12.56 11.01 -20.92
CA ALA A 48 11.93 9.71 -20.74
C ALA A 48 12.78 8.61 -21.44
N HIS A 49 14.06 8.50 -21.07
CA HIS A 49 15.10 7.74 -21.76
C HIS A 49 15.67 6.62 -20.91
N SER A 50 15.02 6.27 -19.79
CA SER A 50 15.28 4.98 -19.19
C SER A 50 13.97 4.23 -18.95
N PRO A 51 13.70 3.17 -19.74
CA PRO A 51 12.67 2.18 -19.43
C PRO A 51 12.82 1.53 -18.04
N CYS A 52 13.93 1.80 -17.35
CA CYS A 52 14.33 1.14 -16.12
C CYS A 52 13.62 1.64 -14.85
N SER A 53 13.14 2.89 -14.80
CA SER A 53 12.50 3.41 -13.57
C SER A 53 11.07 2.91 -13.35
N ARG A 54 10.29 2.68 -14.43
CA ARG A 54 8.91 2.18 -14.32
C ARG A 54 8.79 0.66 -14.44
N ARG A 55 9.85 -0.04 -14.87
CA ARG A 55 9.93 -1.51 -14.72
C ARG A 55 9.77 -1.94 -13.26
N GLU A 56 10.15 -1.09 -12.30
CA GLU A 56 10.07 -1.36 -10.87
C GLU A 56 8.62 -1.42 -10.33
N ASP A 57 7.65 -0.79 -11.01
CA ASP A 57 6.23 -0.86 -10.64
C ASP A 57 5.58 -2.15 -11.14
N LEU A 58 6.05 -2.70 -12.27
CA LEU A 58 5.52 -3.92 -12.89
C LEU A 58 5.89 -5.18 -12.11
N GLU A 59 7.06 -5.18 -11.47
CA GLU A 59 7.54 -6.29 -10.62
C GLU A 59 6.71 -6.51 -9.34
N ARG A 60 5.61 -5.76 -9.16
CA ARG A 60 4.78 -5.75 -7.96
C ARG A 60 3.39 -6.38 -8.15
N ALA A 61 3.02 -6.68 -9.39
CA ALA A 61 1.84 -7.47 -9.67
C ALA A 61 2.14 -8.97 -9.49
N GLU A 62 1.15 -9.78 -9.12
CA GLU A 62 1.33 -11.25 -9.16
C GLU A 62 1.51 -11.74 -10.59
N ASP A 63 0.71 -11.20 -11.51
CA ASP A 63 0.78 -11.43 -12.94
C ASP A 63 1.18 -10.14 -13.67
N ASP A 64 2.09 -10.23 -14.64
CA ASP A 64 2.50 -9.08 -15.44
C ASP A 64 1.28 -8.52 -16.22
N PRO A 65 0.90 -7.24 -16.01
CA PRO A 65 -0.18 -6.65 -16.77
C PRO A 65 0.21 -6.57 -18.26
N SER A 66 -0.79 -6.69 -19.14
CA SER A 66 -0.55 -6.61 -20.58
C SER A 66 0.14 -5.29 -20.95
N VAL A 67 0.99 -5.32 -21.98
CA VAL A 67 1.71 -4.13 -22.46
C VAL A 67 0.75 -3.00 -22.82
N ASP A 68 -0.43 -3.32 -23.36
CA ASP A 68 -1.45 -2.33 -23.69
C ASP A 68 -1.97 -1.58 -22.46
N VAL A 69 -2.26 -2.29 -21.36
CA VAL A 69 -2.66 -1.67 -20.08
C VAL A 69 -1.57 -0.77 -19.51
N ILE A 70 -0.31 -1.20 -19.64
CA ILE A 70 0.84 -0.40 -19.20
C ILE A 70 0.92 0.87 -20.03
N LEU A 71 0.91 0.76 -21.36
CA LEU A 71 0.98 1.90 -22.26
C LEU A 71 -0.20 2.84 -22.11
N GLU A 72 -1.40 2.32 -21.87
CA GLU A 72 -2.60 3.11 -21.60
C GLU A 72 -2.41 3.98 -20.34
N SER A 73 -1.96 3.40 -19.23
CA SER A 73 -1.71 4.15 -17.99
C SER A 73 -0.60 5.20 -18.17
N VAL A 74 0.47 4.85 -18.87
CA VAL A 74 1.60 5.75 -19.15
C VAL A 74 1.16 6.91 -20.04
N ASN A 75 0.43 6.61 -21.12
CA ASN A 75 -0.06 7.63 -22.03
C ASN A 75 -1.03 8.57 -21.32
N LEU A 76 -1.92 8.05 -20.47
CA LEU A 76 -2.81 8.88 -19.65
C LEU A 76 -2.00 9.84 -18.78
N ASP A 77 -1.04 9.33 -17.99
CA ASP A 77 -0.17 10.15 -17.13
C ASP A 77 0.57 11.25 -17.91
N CYS A 78 1.12 10.90 -19.07
CA CYS A 78 1.88 11.82 -19.92
C CYS A 78 0.97 12.90 -20.50
N LEU A 79 -0.19 12.53 -21.03
CA LEU A 79 -1.13 13.46 -21.64
C LEU A 79 -1.73 14.44 -20.63
N THR A 80 -1.88 14.02 -19.38
CA THR A 80 -2.41 14.88 -18.31
C THR A 80 -1.34 15.54 -17.45
N ASN A 81 -0.04 15.36 -17.78
CA ASN A 81 1.08 15.87 -16.98
C ASN A 81 0.99 15.47 -15.49
N THR A 82 0.49 14.27 -15.21
CA THR A 82 0.27 13.74 -13.86
C THR A 82 1.56 13.53 -13.06
N PRO A 83 2.68 13.04 -13.63
CA PRO A 83 3.86 12.68 -12.84
C PRO A 83 4.42 13.82 -11.97
N ALA A 84 4.36 15.07 -12.45
CA ALA A 84 4.85 16.21 -11.68
C ALA A 84 3.91 16.62 -10.52
N THR A 85 2.63 16.26 -10.60
CA THR A 85 1.59 16.70 -9.66
C THR A 85 1.18 15.60 -8.66
N SER A 86 1.34 14.33 -9.01
CA SER A 86 0.92 13.18 -8.18
C SER A 86 1.93 12.80 -7.08
N ILE A 87 3.21 13.11 -7.26
CA ILE A 87 4.28 12.68 -6.33
C ILE A 87 4.44 13.58 -5.09
N TRP A 88 3.63 14.64 -4.96
CA TRP A 88 3.75 15.62 -3.87
C TRP A 88 3.58 15.00 -2.47
N SER A 89 2.74 13.98 -2.34
CA SER A 89 2.46 13.26 -1.09
C SER A 89 3.70 12.54 -0.53
N TYR A 90 4.66 12.13 -1.38
CA TYR A 90 5.85 11.40 -0.96
C TYR A 90 6.70 12.16 0.07
N ARG A 91 6.67 13.50 0.08
CA ARG A 91 7.40 14.27 1.10
C ARG A 91 6.88 14.06 2.52
N GLN A 92 5.60 13.70 2.67
CA GLN A 92 4.99 13.40 3.98
C GLN A 92 5.40 12.02 4.49
N PHE A 93 5.70 11.08 3.59
CA PHE A 93 6.02 9.69 3.91
C PHE A 93 7.52 9.38 3.92
N TYR A 94 8.34 10.18 3.22
CA TYR A 94 9.79 9.96 3.06
C TYR A 94 10.65 11.20 3.40
N GLY A 95 10.05 12.27 3.91
CA GLY A 95 10.77 13.44 4.43
C GLY A 95 11.49 13.16 5.76
N PRO A 96 12.37 14.08 6.21
CA PRO A 96 13.10 13.94 7.47
C PRO A 96 12.18 13.83 8.69
N ASP A 97 11.01 14.48 8.64
CA ASP A 97 9.98 14.44 9.69
C ASP A 97 8.80 13.53 9.32
N ALA A 98 9.01 12.57 8.40
CA ALA A 98 7.94 11.69 7.96
C ALA A 98 7.44 10.79 9.09
N GLU A 99 6.16 10.93 9.43
CA GLU A 99 5.49 10.03 10.36
C GLU A 99 5.10 8.73 9.64
N LYS A 100 5.39 7.59 10.27
CA LYS A 100 4.96 6.29 9.76
C LYS A 100 3.46 6.11 10.00
N HIS A 101 2.81 5.24 9.22
CA HIS A 101 1.39 4.90 9.39
C HIS A 101 1.03 4.36 10.79
N ALA A 102 2.01 3.83 11.53
CA ALA A 102 1.85 3.39 12.91
C ALA A 102 1.94 4.53 13.95
N SER A 103 2.08 5.79 13.54
CA SER A 103 2.13 6.91 14.48
C SER A 103 0.76 7.07 15.18
N PRO A 104 0.73 7.42 16.48
CA PRO A 104 -0.52 7.63 17.21
C PRO A 104 -1.42 8.72 16.59
N ARG A 105 -0.83 9.65 15.82
CA ARG A 105 -1.54 10.70 15.10
C ARG A 105 -2.53 10.15 14.08
N TRP A 106 -2.19 9.05 13.43
CA TRP A 106 -2.99 8.45 12.35
C TRP A 106 -3.91 7.32 12.84
N HIS A 107 -4.06 7.18 14.16
CA HIS A 107 -4.86 6.13 14.75
C HIS A 107 -6.35 6.26 14.39
N ILE A 108 -6.97 5.16 13.96
CA ILE A 108 -8.39 5.10 13.64
C ILE A 108 -9.15 4.78 14.93
N GLY A 109 -9.68 5.81 15.59
CA GLY A 109 -10.45 5.61 16.83
C GLY A 109 -11.74 4.80 16.61
N ASP A 110 -12.25 4.23 17.71
CA ASP A 110 -13.46 3.38 17.80
C ASP A 110 -14.67 3.84 16.98
N ASN A 111 -14.80 5.15 16.81
CA ASN A 111 -15.95 5.80 16.19
C ASN A 111 -16.09 5.53 14.68
N LYS A 112 -15.12 4.87 14.04
CA LYS A 112 -15.13 4.61 12.59
C LYS A 112 -14.95 3.11 12.33
N PRO A 113 -15.87 2.46 11.60
CA PRO A 113 -15.67 1.08 11.20
C PRO A 113 -14.48 0.98 10.24
N PHE A 114 -13.61 0.02 10.47
CA PHE A 114 -12.41 -0.22 9.66
C PHE A 114 -12.39 -1.65 9.12
N GLY A 115 -11.96 -1.80 7.86
CA GLY A 115 -11.81 -3.09 7.19
C GLY A 115 -10.49 -3.16 6.43
N PHE A 116 -9.89 -4.34 6.35
CA PHE A 116 -8.61 -4.56 5.68
C PHE A 116 -8.58 -5.86 4.88
N SER A 117 -8.24 -5.77 3.60
CA SER A 117 -7.96 -6.93 2.74
C SER A 117 -6.45 -7.07 2.55
N TRP A 118 -5.92 -8.23 2.90
CA TRP A 118 -4.50 -8.55 2.82
C TRP A 118 -4.23 -9.41 1.59
N PHE A 119 -3.27 -8.97 0.77
CA PHE A 119 -2.81 -9.65 -0.44
C PHE A 119 -1.36 -10.11 -0.28
N ARG A 120 -1.03 -11.24 -0.91
CA ARG A 120 0.24 -11.95 -0.67
C ARG A 120 1.45 -11.17 -1.16
N LEU A 121 1.35 -10.54 -2.34
CA LEU A 121 2.46 -9.84 -3.00
C LEU A 121 2.36 -8.31 -2.85
N GLU A 122 1.64 -7.85 -1.83
CA GLU A 122 1.61 -6.43 -1.45
C GLU A 122 3.01 -5.92 -1.06
N LEU A 123 3.32 -4.65 -1.32
CA LEU A 123 4.64 -4.04 -1.06
C LEU A 123 5.02 -4.09 0.42
N SER A 124 4.03 -3.87 1.28
CA SER A 124 4.18 -3.91 2.74
C SER A 124 3.06 -4.79 3.31
N PRO A 125 3.20 -6.12 3.26
CA PRO A 125 2.18 -7.04 3.72
C PRO A 125 2.12 -6.98 5.25
N MET A 126 1.11 -6.26 5.76
CA MET A 126 0.95 -6.02 7.19
C MET A 126 0.24 -7.20 7.87
N PRO A 127 0.84 -7.82 8.90
CA PRO A 127 0.16 -8.86 9.65
C PRO A 127 -1.12 -8.36 10.31
N LYS A 128 -2.10 -9.24 10.49
CA LYS A 128 -3.37 -8.93 11.15
C LYS A 128 -3.18 -8.23 12.50
N ALA A 129 -2.29 -8.77 13.33
CA ALA A 129 -1.99 -8.21 14.65
C ALA A 129 -1.38 -6.80 14.62
N TRP A 130 -0.83 -6.36 13.49
CA TRP A 130 -0.35 -4.99 13.31
C TRP A 130 -1.47 -4.08 12.81
N VAL A 131 -2.31 -4.59 11.91
CA VAL A 131 -3.51 -3.89 11.43
C VAL A 131 -4.49 -3.61 12.58
N GLU A 132 -4.67 -4.56 13.48
CA GLU A 132 -5.48 -4.41 14.71
C GLU A 132 -4.94 -3.31 15.66
N ARG A 133 -3.68 -2.89 15.51
CA ARG A 133 -3.10 -1.79 16.30
C ARG A 133 -3.25 -0.43 15.63
N THR A 134 -3.68 -0.39 14.38
CA THR A 134 -3.90 0.85 13.62
C THR A 134 -5.26 1.48 13.95
N GLY A 135 -6.22 0.66 14.36
CA GLY A 135 -7.51 1.15 14.80
C GLY A 135 -8.24 0.17 15.70
N ASP A 136 -9.02 0.71 16.62
CA ASP A 136 -9.70 -0.07 17.66
C ASP A 136 -10.88 -0.90 17.10
N ASN A 137 -11.48 -0.46 15.99
CA ASN A 137 -12.71 -1.02 15.43
C ASN A 137 -12.50 -1.70 14.07
N LEU A 138 -11.55 -2.65 14.02
CA LEU A 138 -11.34 -3.52 12.85
C LEU A 138 -12.46 -4.58 12.78
N LEU A 139 -13.47 -4.32 11.95
CA LEU A 139 -14.64 -5.18 11.79
C LEU A 139 -14.48 -6.24 10.70
N PHE A 140 -13.59 -6.00 9.76
CA PHE A 140 -13.37 -6.89 8.62
C PHE A 140 -11.88 -7.08 8.39
N TYR A 141 -11.45 -8.33 8.34
CA TYR A 141 -10.12 -8.70 7.91
C TYR A 141 -10.22 -9.93 7.02
N ARG A 142 -9.66 -9.84 5.82
CA ARG A 142 -9.56 -10.99 4.91
C ARG A 142 -8.14 -11.15 4.42
N GLN A 143 -7.69 -12.39 4.36
CA GLN A 143 -6.38 -12.75 3.85
C GLN A 143 -6.54 -13.56 2.56
N HIS A 144 -5.88 -13.12 1.50
CA HIS A 144 -5.89 -13.75 0.19
C HIS A 144 -4.54 -14.40 -0.10
N ASP A 145 -4.58 -15.54 -0.79
CA ASP A 145 -3.38 -16.29 -1.18
C ASP A 145 -2.82 -15.87 -2.55
N GLN A 146 -3.58 -15.04 -3.26
CA GLN A 146 -3.30 -14.47 -4.58
C GLN A 146 -3.52 -12.96 -4.51
N GLY A 147 -2.99 -12.23 -5.49
CA GLY A 147 -2.98 -10.80 -5.65
C GLY A 147 -1.70 -10.14 -5.13
N GLY A 148 -1.28 -9.11 -5.84
CA GLY A 148 -0.23 -8.18 -5.47
C GLY A 148 -0.74 -6.79 -5.13
N HIS A 149 0.10 -5.80 -5.40
CA HIS A 149 -0.16 -4.41 -5.04
C HIS A 149 -1.31 -3.77 -5.83
N PHE A 150 -1.57 -4.24 -7.05
CA PHE A 150 -2.66 -3.74 -7.88
C PHE A 150 -3.87 -4.67 -7.78
N ALA A 151 -4.31 -4.99 -6.56
CA ALA A 151 -5.41 -5.92 -6.31
C ALA A 151 -6.70 -5.61 -7.11
N ALA A 152 -6.99 -4.32 -7.36
CA ALA A 152 -8.13 -3.91 -8.16
C ALA A 152 -7.98 -4.23 -9.67
N LEU A 153 -6.75 -4.24 -10.17
CA LEU A 153 -6.43 -4.57 -11.56
C LEU A 153 -6.29 -6.09 -11.74
N GLU A 154 -5.62 -6.75 -10.80
CA GLU A 154 -5.29 -8.18 -10.85
C GLU A 154 -6.50 -9.06 -10.51
N LEU A 155 -7.16 -8.77 -9.39
CA LEU A 155 -8.27 -9.58 -8.85
C LEU A 155 -9.52 -8.72 -8.56
N PRO A 156 -10.09 -8.03 -9.57
CA PRO A 156 -11.18 -7.07 -9.38
C PRO A 156 -12.40 -7.68 -8.70
N LYS A 157 -12.79 -8.91 -9.10
CA LYS A 157 -13.97 -9.60 -8.55
C LYS A 157 -13.79 -9.95 -7.06
N LEU A 158 -12.57 -10.32 -6.69
CA LEU A 158 -12.23 -10.75 -5.34
C LEU A 158 -12.16 -9.54 -4.41
N LEU A 159 -11.50 -8.46 -4.83
CA LEU A 159 -11.50 -7.19 -4.09
C LEU A 159 -12.91 -6.60 -3.97
N TRP A 160 -13.72 -6.68 -5.04
CA TRP A 160 -15.10 -6.19 -5.01
C TRP A 160 -15.99 -6.99 -4.04
N ALA A 161 -15.84 -8.32 -4.01
CA ALA A 161 -16.56 -9.16 -3.05
C ALA A 161 -16.27 -8.77 -1.59
N ASP A 162 -15.02 -8.42 -1.28
CA ASP A 162 -14.63 -7.94 0.04
C ASP A 162 -15.29 -6.61 0.40
N VAL A 163 -15.34 -5.67 -0.54
CA VAL A 163 -16.02 -4.38 -0.36
C VAL A 163 -17.51 -4.61 -0.09
N GLU A 164 -18.17 -5.46 -0.88
CA GLU A 164 -19.58 -5.78 -0.68
C GLU A 164 -19.85 -6.42 0.68
N GLU A 165 -18.99 -7.33 1.12
CA GLU A 165 -19.13 -7.99 2.41
C GLU A 165 -18.92 -7.03 3.57
N PHE A 166 -17.91 -6.18 3.49
CA PHE A 166 -17.67 -5.12 4.47
C PHE A 166 -18.89 -4.20 4.61
N LEU A 167 -19.49 -3.79 3.48
CA LEU A 167 -20.69 -2.95 3.47
C LEU A 167 -21.96 -3.66 3.97
N LYS A 168 -22.00 -4.99 3.96
CA LYS A 168 -23.12 -5.79 4.50
C LYS A 168 -23.08 -5.92 6.02
N LEU A 169 -21.95 -5.63 6.67
CA LEU A 169 -21.84 -5.70 8.13
C LEU A 169 -22.81 -4.72 8.80
N ASP A 170 -23.58 -5.21 9.78
CA ASP A 170 -24.61 -4.41 10.45
C ASP A 170 -24.05 -3.16 11.13
N ALA A 171 -22.86 -3.28 11.74
CA ALA A 171 -22.17 -2.15 12.37
C ALA A 171 -21.78 -1.05 11.36
N VAL A 172 -21.48 -1.43 10.11
CA VAL A 172 -21.21 -0.48 9.02
C VAL A 172 -22.53 0.13 8.55
N ARG A 173 -23.52 -0.71 8.24
CA ARG A 173 -24.84 -0.28 7.74
C ARG A 173 -25.56 0.66 8.70
N ALA A 174 -25.53 0.37 10.01
CA ALA A 174 -26.15 1.19 11.04
C ALA A 174 -25.64 2.64 11.04
N ARG A 175 -24.41 2.87 10.56
CA ARG A 175 -23.78 4.19 10.53
C ARG A 175 -24.03 4.97 9.24
N PHE A 176 -24.35 4.27 8.16
CA PHE A 176 -24.64 4.87 6.84
C PHE A 176 -26.14 4.89 6.50
N ARG A 177 -27.04 4.64 7.48
CA ARG A 177 -28.47 4.87 7.30
C ARG A 177 -28.70 6.37 7.04
N VAL A 178 -28.96 6.73 5.79
CA VAL A 178 -29.61 7.98 5.36
C VAL A 178 -31.11 7.77 5.41
#